data_AF-T1P8A6-F1
#
_entry.id   AF-T1P8A6-F1
#
_cell.length_a   1.000
_cell.length_b   1.000
_cell.length_c   1.000
_cell.angle_alpha   90.00
_cell.angle_beta   90.00
_cell.angle_gamma   90.00
#
_symmetry.space_group_name_H-M   'P 1'
#
loop_
_entity.id
_entity.type
_entity.pdbx_description
1 polymer ?
#
loop_
_entity_poly.entity_id
_entity_poly.type
_entity_poly.pdbx_seq_one_letter_code
_entity_poly.pdbx_strand_id
1 'polypeptide(L)'
;MFIELQDLLKGFKDPCVMDIKMGCRTFLESEVSNKTLRPDLYQKMIKVDANAPTPEEHEQQAITKLRYMLFREAMSSSQSKGFRIEAIRLKGKPPMKDLKTVRTSEQIAQTIDQFLNCKKSVQKELINRLKHMRTVMEKSKFFQTHEIVGSSIFIIYDDVKVGCWLIDFAKSRPLPDHVKVNHRVEWIPGNREEGLLKGMDELIQAFESANQKQTTSRKFLQI
;
A
#
# COMPACT_ATOMS: atom_id res chain seq x y z
N MET A 1 -11.06 -24.17 10.13
CA MET A 1 -11.07 -24.16 8.65
C MET A 1 -10.00 -23.21 8.19
N PHE A 2 -9.08 -23.67 7.34
CA PHE A 2 -8.05 -22.82 6.72
C PHE A 2 -8.39 -22.65 5.24
N ILE A 3 -7.97 -21.53 4.64
CA ILE A 3 -8.13 -21.30 3.21
C ILE A 3 -6.87 -21.85 2.54
N GLU A 4 -7.05 -22.75 1.57
CA GLU A 4 -5.96 -23.22 0.72
C GLU A 4 -5.70 -22.19 -0.39
N LEU A 5 -4.47 -21.69 -0.45
CA LEU A 5 -4.04 -20.67 -1.40
C LEU A 5 -2.82 -21.15 -2.19
N GLN A 6 -2.70 -20.66 -3.42
CA GLN A 6 -1.48 -20.84 -4.19
C GLN A 6 -0.30 -20.14 -3.49
N ASP A 7 0.82 -20.85 -3.34
CA ASP A 7 2.08 -20.23 -2.97
C ASP A 7 2.64 -19.41 -4.15
N LEU A 8 2.54 -18.08 -4.02
CA LEU A 8 3.00 -17.14 -5.05
C LEU A 8 4.53 -17.08 -5.17
N LEU A 9 5.28 -17.53 -4.15
CA LEU A 9 6.74 -17.60 -4.19
C LEU A 9 7.25 -18.87 -4.87
N LYS A 10 6.38 -19.86 -5.07
CA LYS A 10 6.76 -21.14 -5.67
C LYS A 10 7.38 -20.92 -7.06
N GLY A 11 8.61 -21.39 -7.20
CA GLY A 11 9.37 -21.32 -8.45
C GLY A 11 10.12 -20.02 -8.70
N PHE A 12 10.12 -19.08 -7.74
CA PHE A 12 11.10 -17.99 -7.68
C PHE A 12 12.37 -18.45 -6.93
N LYS A 13 13.53 -17.90 -7.29
CA LYS A 13 14.82 -18.19 -6.64
C LYS A 13 15.38 -16.95 -5.96
N ASP A 14 15.42 -16.98 -4.63
CA ASP A 14 15.81 -15.85 -3.77
C ASP A 14 15.24 -14.50 -4.24
N PRO A 15 13.90 -14.36 -4.31
CA PRO A 15 13.29 -13.20 -4.94
C PRO A 15 13.38 -11.94 -4.10
N CYS A 16 13.36 -10.81 -4.79
CA CYS A 16 12.94 -9.54 -4.22
C CYS A 16 11.41 -9.54 -4.06
N VAL A 17 10.91 -9.04 -2.94
CA VAL A 17 9.50 -8.99 -2.59
C VAL A 17 9.13 -7.60 -2.12
N MET A 18 7.97 -7.09 -2.53
CA MET A 18 7.38 -5.85 -2.04
C MET A 18 5.89 -6.05 -1.77
N ASP A 19 5.46 -5.64 -0.57
CA ASP A 19 4.05 -5.60 -0.17
C ASP A 19 3.60 -4.14 -0.08
N ILE A 20 2.56 -3.81 -0.84
CA ILE A 20 2.02 -2.47 -0.97
C ILE A 20 0.56 -2.50 -0.52
N LYS A 21 0.27 -1.93 0.64
CA LYS A 21 -1.12 -1.78 1.11
C LYS A 21 -1.82 -0.75 0.22
N MET A 22 -3.00 -1.10 -0.27
CA MET A 22 -3.80 -0.25 -1.13
C MET A 22 -4.97 0.42 -0.39
N GLY A 23 -5.40 1.56 -0.94
CA GLY A 23 -6.50 2.37 -0.43
C GLY A 23 -6.02 3.62 0.32
N CYS A 24 -6.80 4.70 0.20
CA CYS A 24 -6.71 5.87 1.07
C CYS A 24 -7.17 5.55 2.50
N ARG A 25 -8.11 4.60 2.61
CA ARG A 25 -8.69 4.15 3.87
C ARG A 25 -8.41 2.67 4.09
N THR A 26 -7.94 2.31 5.28
CA THR A 26 -7.50 0.95 5.64
C THR A 26 -8.33 0.29 6.75
N PHE A 27 -9.49 0.88 7.03
CA PHE A 27 -10.47 0.41 8.00
C PHE A 27 -11.87 0.42 7.41
N LEU A 28 -12.73 -0.50 7.83
CA LEU A 28 -14.14 -0.53 7.46
C LEU A 28 -14.90 0.56 8.21
N GLU A 29 -15.96 1.11 7.63
CA GLU A 29 -16.81 2.10 8.32
C GLU A 29 -17.41 1.53 9.61
N SER A 30 -17.69 0.23 9.67
CA SER A 30 -18.15 -0.44 10.89
C SER A 30 -17.11 -0.47 12.01
N GLU A 31 -15.82 -0.29 11.69
CA GLU A 31 -14.75 -0.19 12.69
C GLU A 31 -14.66 1.22 13.31
N VAL A 32 -15.32 2.22 12.71
CA VAL A 32 -15.28 3.61 13.18
C VAL A 32 -15.98 3.78 14.54
N SER A 33 -17.01 2.99 14.82
CA SER A 33 -17.77 3.06 16.07
C SER A 33 -17.12 2.33 17.25
N ASN A 34 -16.06 1.55 17.02
CA ASN A 34 -15.42 0.78 18.09
C ASN A 34 -14.51 1.66 18.96
N LYS A 35 -14.94 1.89 20.21
CA LYS A 35 -14.24 2.70 21.21
C LYS A 35 -13.29 1.90 22.12
N THR A 36 -13.05 0.61 21.83
CA THR A 36 -12.16 -0.23 22.65
C THR A 36 -10.73 0.30 22.63
N LEU A 37 -10.18 0.58 23.80
CA LEU A 37 -8.81 1.05 23.97
C LEU A 37 -7.79 -0.10 23.84
N ARG A 38 -6.64 0.20 23.24
CA ARG A 38 -5.60 -0.78 22.88
C ARG A 38 -4.21 -0.27 23.27
N PRO A 39 -3.65 -0.77 24.40
CA PRO A 39 -2.31 -0.39 24.83
C PRO A 39 -1.22 -0.74 23.81
N ASP A 40 -1.34 -1.88 23.12
CA ASP A 40 -0.36 -2.31 22.12
C ASP A 40 -0.30 -1.37 20.90
N LEU A 41 -1.41 -0.72 20.54
CA LEU A 41 -1.44 0.25 19.44
C LEU A 41 -0.82 1.59 19.86
N TYR A 42 -1.05 2.01 21.11
CA TYR A 42 -0.38 3.18 21.68
C TYR A 42 1.14 2.98 21.68
N GLN A 43 1.62 1.83 22.18
CA GLN A 43 3.04 1.47 22.17
C GLN A 43 3.64 1.44 20.75
N LYS A 44 2.85 1.11 19.72
CA LYS A 44 3.28 1.20 18.32
C LYS A 44 3.29 2.63 17.79
N MET A 45 2.36 3.48 18.22
CA MET A 45 2.28 4.89 17.84
C MET A 45 3.49 5.66 18.38
N ILE A 46 3.79 5.55 19.68
CA ILE A 46 4.91 6.27 20.31
C ILE A 46 6.27 5.88 19.72
N LYS A 47 6.41 4.63 19.25
CA LYS A 47 7.64 4.16 18.57
C LYS A 47 7.83 4.79 17.20
N VAL A 48 6.79 5.39 16.61
CA VAL A 48 6.85 6.12 15.34
C VAL A 48 6.96 7.61 15.60
N ASP A 49 6.13 8.13 16.50
CA ASP A 49 6.14 9.53 16.92
C ASP A 49 5.63 9.62 18.37
N ALA A 50 6.52 10.01 19.28
CA ALA A 50 6.23 10.12 20.70
C ALA A 50 5.28 11.28 21.04
N ASN A 51 5.15 12.28 20.16
CA ASN A 51 4.31 13.47 20.36
C ASN A 51 2.93 13.36 19.68
N ALA A 52 2.67 12.25 18.96
CA ALA A 52 1.41 12.05 18.27
C ALA A 52 0.19 11.79 19.18
N PRO A 53 0.31 11.08 20.32
CA PRO A 53 -0.81 10.93 21.26
C PRO A 53 -1.21 12.25 21.93
N THR A 54 -2.48 12.38 22.27
CA THR A 54 -2.99 13.47 23.11
C THR A 54 -2.59 13.28 24.59
N PRO A 55 -2.66 14.32 25.44
CA PRO A 55 -2.39 14.18 26.88
C PRO A 55 -3.23 13.08 27.55
N GLU A 56 -4.50 12.97 27.19
CA GLU A 56 -5.41 11.94 27.71
C GLU A 56 -5.01 10.53 27.25
N GLU A 57 -4.58 10.37 26.00
CA GLU A 57 -4.08 9.10 25.47
C GLU A 57 -2.75 8.69 26.12
N HIS A 58 -1.90 9.66 26.49
CA HIS A 58 -0.69 9.43 27.27
C HIS A 58 -0.98 8.94 28.69
N GLU A 59 -1.93 9.59 29.38
CA GLU A 59 -2.37 9.19 30.72
C GLU A 59 -2.93 7.75 30.72
N GLN A 60 -3.77 7.44 29.73
CA GLN A 60 -4.39 6.11 29.59
C GLN A 60 -3.43 5.04 29.05
N GLN A 61 -2.30 5.43 28.45
CA GLN A 61 -1.36 4.57 27.74
C GLN A 61 -2.02 3.63 26.72
N ALA A 62 -3.12 4.08 26.11
CA ALA A 62 -3.92 3.29 25.19
C ALA A 62 -4.66 4.21 24.21
N ILE A 63 -4.88 3.72 22.99
CA ILE A 63 -5.63 4.43 21.94
C ILE A 63 -6.64 3.50 21.30
N THR A 64 -7.65 4.04 20.62
CA THR A 64 -8.56 3.20 19.82
C THR A 64 -7.88 2.69 18.55
N LYS A 65 -8.42 1.62 17.98
CA LYS A 65 -7.95 1.10 16.68
C LYS A 65 -8.10 2.13 15.57
N LEU A 66 -9.24 2.83 15.51
CA LEU A 66 -9.50 3.88 14.52
C LEU A 66 -8.44 4.98 14.61
N ARG A 67 -8.18 5.49 15.82
CA ARG A 67 -7.16 6.52 16.05
C ARG A 67 -5.79 6.09 15.52
N TYR A 68 -5.38 4.86 15.80
CA TYR A 68 -4.12 4.32 15.29
C TYR A 68 -4.08 4.22 13.76
N MET A 69 -5.17 3.78 13.13
CA MET A 69 -5.26 3.65 11.67
C MET A 69 -5.18 5.01 10.99
N LEU A 70 -5.91 6.02 11.50
CA LEU A 70 -5.84 7.40 11.01
C LEU A 70 -4.43 7.99 11.15
N PHE A 71 -3.76 7.75 12.28
CA PHE A 71 -2.36 8.14 12.46
C PHE A 71 -1.43 7.48 11.43
N ARG A 72 -1.58 6.17 11.21
CA ARG A 72 -0.78 5.44 10.21
C ARG A 72 -1.02 5.96 8.79
N GLU A 73 -2.26 6.27 8.45
CA GLU A 73 -2.62 6.83 7.15
C GLU A 73 -2.01 8.21 6.93
N ALA A 74 -1.99 9.08 7.96
CA ALA A 74 -1.41 10.41 7.91
C ALA A 74 0.14 10.40 7.89
N MET A 75 0.78 9.43 8.53
CA MET A 75 2.24 9.29 8.55
C MET A 75 2.82 8.64 7.29
N SER A 76 1.97 8.00 6.48
CA SER A 76 2.36 7.32 5.25
C SER A 76 1.79 8.01 4.02
N SER A 77 2.04 7.45 2.85
CA SER A 77 1.41 7.87 1.60
C SER A 77 -0.05 7.43 1.44
N SER A 78 -0.65 6.69 2.38
CA SER A 78 -2.00 6.13 2.20
C SER A 78 -3.03 7.24 1.92
N GLN A 79 -3.10 8.25 2.80
CA GLN A 79 -4.10 9.32 2.68
C GLN A 79 -3.94 10.12 1.38
N SER A 80 -2.71 10.51 1.04
CA SER A 80 -2.43 11.38 -0.11
C SER A 80 -2.40 10.64 -1.45
N LYS A 81 -1.86 9.42 -1.47
CA LYS A 81 -1.54 8.65 -2.69
C LYS A 81 -2.38 7.38 -2.86
N GLY A 82 -3.19 7.01 -1.88
CA GLY A 82 -4.04 5.82 -1.97
C GLY A 82 -3.30 4.49 -1.88
N PHE A 83 -2.03 4.50 -1.44
CA PHE A 83 -1.28 3.29 -1.12
C PHE A 83 -0.13 3.61 -0.16
N ARG A 84 0.47 2.60 0.47
CA ARG A 84 1.77 2.69 1.14
C ARG A 84 2.57 1.40 1.02
N ILE A 85 3.88 1.51 1.00
CA ILE A 85 4.76 0.34 0.97
C ILE A 85 4.92 -0.16 2.41
N GLU A 86 4.44 -1.38 2.70
CA GLU A 86 4.48 -1.95 4.05
C GLU A 86 5.77 -2.73 4.31
N ALA A 87 6.28 -3.43 3.30
CA ALA A 87 7.48 -4.24 3.43
C ALA A 87 8.23 -4.38 2.11
N ILE A 88 9.56 -4.48 2.22
CA ILE A 88 10.45 -4.83 1.11
C ILE A 88 11.44 -5.89 1.59
N ARG A 89 11.68 -6.91 0.79
CA ARG A 89 12.81 -7.83 0.92
C ARG A 89 13.61 -7.77 -0.38
N LEU A 90 14.92 -7.56 -0.28
CA LEU A 90 15.80 -7.65 -1.45
C LEU A 90 16.53 -8.99 -1.43
N LYS A 91 16.99 -9.42 -2.62
CA LYS A 91 17.83 -10.61 -2.79
C LYS A 91 19.00 -10.60 -1.80
N GLY A 92 19.19 -11.70 -1.07
CA GLY A 92 20.24 -11.85 -0.06
C GLY A 92 20.18 -10.90 1.15
N LYS A 93 19.11 -10.10 1.33
CA LYS A 93 19.00 -9.13 2.43
C LYS A 93 17.82 -9.44 3.36
N PRO A 94 17.91 -9.08 4.65
CA PRO A 94 16.76 -9.16 5.54
C PRO A 94 15.65 -8.19 5.09
N PRO A 95 14.38 -8.45 5.47
CA PRO A 95 13.28 -7.54 5.18
C PRO A 95 13.50 -6.16 5.80
N MET A 96 13.32 -5.12 4.99
CA MET A 96 13.28 -3.73 5.42
C MET A 96 11.91 -3.45 6.07
N LYS A 97 11.94 -2.92 7.29
CA LYS A 97 10.74 -2.67 8.11
C LYS A 97 10.49 -1.19 8.41
N ASP A 98 11.46 -0.31 8.16
CA ASP A 98 11.33 1.12 8.44
C ASP A 98 10.82 1.89 7.22
N LEU A 99 9.59 1.56 6.81
CA LEU A 99 8.89 2.20 5.69
C LEU A 99 7.70 3.04 6.18
N LYS A 100 7.59 3.20 7.49
CA LYS A 100 6.40 3.74 8.17
C LYS A 100 6.13 5.21 7.86
N THR A 101 7.17 5.94 7.47
CA THR A 101 7.18 7.38 7.21
C THR A 101 7.45 7.71 5.75
N VAL A 102 7.54 6.70 4.87
CA VAL A 102 7.63 6.90 3.42
C VAL A 102 6.29 7.47 2.93
N ARG A 103 6.30 8.75 2.57
CA ARG A 103 5.08 9.51 2.26
C ARG A 103 5.18 10.36 1.01
N THR A 104 6.32 11.01 0.77
CA THR A 104 6.47 11.92 -0.38
C THR A 104 6.73 11.16 -1.67
N SER A 105 6.40 11.76 -2.81
CA SER A 105 6.68 11.17 -4.13
C SER A 105 8.16 10.85 -4.32
N GLU A 106 9.05 11.69 -3.78
CA GLU A 106 10.50 11.48 -3.78
C GLU A 106 10.91 10.24 -2.99
N GLN A 107 10.42 10.11 -1.74
CA GLN A 107 10.71 8.95 -0.89
C GLN A 107 10.18 7.66 -1.51
N ILE A 108 8.96 7.69 -2.06
CA ILE A 108 8.36 6.55 -2.77
C ILE A 108 9.22 6.16 -3.97
N ALA A 109 9.60 7.12 -4.82
CA ALA A 109 10.40 6.85 -6.01
C ALA A 109 11.78 6.26 -5.63
N GLN A 110 12.44 6.81 -4.61
CA GLN A 110 13.70 6.27 -4.07
C GLN A 110 13.54 4.83 -3.56
N THR A 111 12.42 4.55 -2.86
CA THR A 111 12.11 3.22 -2.33
C THR A 111 11.88 2.22 -3.47
N ILE A 112 11.17 2.62 -4.53
CA ILE A 112 10.96 1.82 -5.74
C ILE A 112 12.27 1.60 -6.50
N ASP A 113 13.11 2.64 -6.65
CA ASP A 113 14.42 2.54 -7.30
C ASP A 113 15.32 1.54 -6.57
N GLN A 114 15.35 1.59 -5.24
CA GLN A 114 16.09 0.64 -4.42
C GLN A 114 15.55 -0.78 -4.59
N PHE A 115 14.23 -0.95 -4.66
CA PHE A 115 13.60 -2.24 -4.91
C PHE A 115 13.94 -2.82 -6.28
N LEU A 116 13.91 -1.99 -7.34
CA LEU A 116 14.20 -2.42 -8.71
C LEU A 116 15.69 -2.66 -8.94
N ASN A 117 16.57 -2.02 -8.18
CA ASN A 117 18.02 -2.15 -8.27
C ASN A 117 18.53 -2.04 -9.72
N CYS A 118 18.12 -0.98 -10.42
CA CYS A 118 18.44 -0.69 -11.83
C CYS A 118 17.90 -1.68 -12.88
N LYS A 119 17.06 -2.66 -12.52
CA LYS A 119 16.46 -3.63 -13.46
C LYS A 119 15.29 -3.01 -14.25
N LYS A 120 15.61 -2.26 -15.31
CA LYS A 120 14.63 -1.58 -16.18
C LYS A 120 13.62 -2.52 -16.85
N SER A 121 14.03 -3.76 -17.17
CA SER A 121 13.12 -4.76 -17.75
C SER A 121 12.00 -5.13 -16.78
N VAL A 122 12.35 -5.37 -15.51
CA VAL A 122 11.39 -5.65 -14.42
C VAL A 122 10.43 -4.48 -14.24
N GLN A 123 10.95 -3.25 -14.21
CA GLN A 123 10.13 -2.03 -14.12
C GLN A 123 9.07 -1.96 -15.24
N LYS A 124 9.49 -2.17 -16.49
CA LYS A 124 8.59 -2.14 -17.65
C LYS A 124 7.50 -3.22 -17.56
N GLU A 125 7.87 -4.44 -17.16
CA GLU A 125 6.92 -5.53 -17.00
C GLU A 125 5.91 -5.26 -15.88
N LEU A 126 6.36 -4.74 -14.73
CA LEU A 126 5.50 -4.35 -13.63
C LEU A 126 4.50 -3.26 -14.04
N ILE A 127 4.95 -2.21 -14.72
CA ILE A 127 4.07 -1.14 -15.21
C ILE A 127 2.98 -1.71 -16.12
N ASN A 128 3.35 -2.58 -17.07
CA ASN A 128 2.39 -3.21 -17.98
C ASN A 128 1.37 -4.07 -17.22
N ARG A 129 1.84 -4.86 -16.24
CA ARG A 129 0.98 -5.73 -15.43
C ARG A 129 0.04 -4.93 -14.53
N LEU A 130 0.52 -3.86 -13.89
CA LEU A 130 -0.30 -2.97 -13.07
C LEU A 130 -1.37 -2.25 -13.91
N LYS A 131 -1.03 -1.75 -15.10
CA LYS A 131 -1.99 -1.16 -16.04
C LYS A 131 -3.05 -2.16 -16.49
N HIS A 132 -2.64 -3.40 -16.76
CA HIS A 132 -3.57 -4.48 -17.09
C HIS A 132 -4.50 -4.80 -15.91
N MET A 133 -3.95 -4.97 -14.71
CA MET A 133 -4.74 -5.21 -13.48
C MET A 133 -5.78 -4.10 -13.27
N ARG A 134 -5.38 -2.83 -13.37
CA ARG A 134 -6.31 -1.68 -13.29
C ARG A 134 -7.47 -1.83 -14.28
N THR A 135 -7.16 -2.12 -15.55
CA THR A 135 -8.18 -2.29 -16.60
C THR A 135 -9.15 -3.44 -16.30
N VAL A 136 -8.65 -4.55 -15.74
CA VAL A 136 -9.48 -5.68 -15.32
C VAL A 136 -10.35 -5.32 -14.12
N MET A 137 -9.80 -4.63 -13.13
CA MET A 137 -10.52 -4.18 -11.94
C MET A 137 -11.68 -3.24 -12.30
N GLU A 138 -11.46 -2.28 -13.21
CA GLU A 138 -12.49 -1.34 -13.69
C GLU A 138 -13.71 -2.03 -14.32
N LYS A 139 -13.48 -3.15 -15.01
CA LYS A 139 -14.53 -3.91 -15.71
C LYS A 139 -15.16 -5.01 -14.87
N SER A 140 -14.61 -5.29 -13.69
CA SER A 140 -14.99 -6.44 -12.91
C SER A 140 -16.20 -6.12 -12.02
N LYS A 141 -17.23 -6.96 -12.15
CA LYS A 141 -18.43 -6.89 -11.29
C LYS A 141 -18.10 -7.01 -9.81
N PHE A 142 -17.08 -7.80 -9.46
CA PHE A 142 -16.66 -7.95 -8.06
C PHE A 142 -16.26 -6.60 -7.47
N PHE A 143 -15.34 -5.87 -8.12
CA PHE A 143 -14.89 -4.56 -7.63
C PHE A 143 -16.02 -3.53 -7.62
N GLN A 144 -16.85 -3.48 -8.67
CA GLN A 144 -18.00 -2.57 -8.74
C GLN A 144 -19.04 -2.77 -7.63
N THR A 145 -19.04 -3.92 -6.96
CA THR A 145 -20.03 -4.30 -5.94
C THR A 145 -19.41 -4.54 -4.56
N HIS A 146 -18.12 -4.27 -4.38
CA HIS A 146 -17.44 -4.52 -3.12
C HIS A 146 -16.61 -3.31 -2.70
N GLU A 147 -16.63 -3.02 -1.41
CA GLU A 147 -15.64 -2.18 -0.77
C GLU A 147 -14.39 -3.04 -0.47
N ILE A 148 -13.22 -2.66 -0.98
CA ILE A 148 -11.98 -3.44 -0.92
C ILE A 148 -10.99 -2.81 0.06
N VAL A 149 -11.27 -2.95 1.35
CA VAL A 149 -10.38 -2.43 2.40
C VAL A 149 -9.28 -3.44 2.72
N GLY A 150 -8.06 -2.94 2.91
CA GLY A 150 -6.99 -3.71 3.55
C GLY A 150 -6.26 -4.67 2.63
N SER A 151 -6.59 -4.71 1.33
CA SER A 151 -5.88 -5.50 0.33
C SER A 151 -4.48 -4.95 0.03
N SER A 152 -3.61 -5.81 -0.51
CA SER A 152 -2.26 -5.42 -0.90
C SER A 152 -1.94 -5.83 -2.33
N ILE A 153 -1.17 -5.00 -3.05
CA ILE A 153 -0.45 -5.42 -4.25
C ILE A 153 0.85 -6.07 -3.81
N PHE A 154 1.01 -7.35 -4.14
CA PHE A 154 2.17 -8.16 -3.81
C PHE A 154 3.04 -8.37 -5.05
N ILE A 155 4.25 -7.83 -5.02
CA ILE A 155 5.21 -7.88 -6.13
C ILE A 155 6.35 -8.81 -5.75
N ILE A 156 6.71 -9.69 -6.67
CA ILE A 156 7.82 -10.63 -6.54
C ILE A 156 8.61 -10.60 -7.83
N TYR A 157 9.93 -10.52 -7.75
CA TYR A 157 10.75 -10.78 -8.94
C TYR A 157 12.07 -11.44 -8.56
N ASP A 158 12.62 -12.23 -9.47
CA ASP A 158 13.98 -12.75 -9.40
C ASP A 158 14.77 -12.40 -10.67
N ASP A 159 15.79 -13.18 -11.03
CA ASP A 159 16.58 -12.93 -12.23
C ASP A 159 15.87 -13.36 -13.53
N VAL A 160 14.74 -14.08 -13.43
CA VAL A 160 14.04 -14.68 -14.57
C VAL A 160 12.56 -14.29 -14.65
N LYS A 161 11.89 -14.15 -13.49
CA LYS A 161 10.43 -14.00 -13.40
C LYS A 161 10.03 -12.71 -12.71
N VAL A 162 8.88 -12.19 -13.12
CA VAL A 162 8.21 -11.06 -12.47
C VAL A 162 6.76 -11.44 -12.18
N GLY A 163 6.33 -11.11 -10.98
CA GLY A 163 5.04 -11.45 -10.40
C GLY A 163 4.40 -10.24 -9.76
N CYS A 164 3.08 -10.09 -9.96
CA CYS A 164 2.28 -9.04 -9.34
C CYS A 164 0.85 -9.55 -9.18
N TRP A 165 0.32 -9.50 -7.95
CA TRP A 165 -1.00 -9.99 -7.59
C TRP A 165 -1.67 -9.05 -6.58
N LEU A 166 -3.00 -9.07 -6.55
CA LEU A 166 -3.78 -8.48 -5.47
C LEU A 166 -4.08 -9.59 -4.45
N ILE A 167 -3.77 -9.34 -3.17
CA ILE A 167 -3.96 -10.29 -2.06
C ILE A 167 -4.74 -9.62 -0.92
N ASP A 168 -5.03 -10.40 0.13
CA ASP A 168 -5.65 -9.94 1.39
C ASP A 168 -7.07 -9.37 1.26
N PHE A 169 -8.02 -10.19 0.80
CA PHE A 169 -9.44 -9.83 0.70
C PHE A 169 -10.23 -10.04 2.01
N ALA A 170 -9.55 -10.26 3.15
CA ALA A 170 -10.21 -10.60 4.42
C ALA A 170 -11.21 -9.53 4.90
N LYS A 171 -10.98 -8.27 4.51
CA LYS A 171 -11.83 -7.11 4.81
C LYS A 171 -12.62 -6.60 3.58
N SER A 172 -12.59 -7.31 2.45
CA SER A 172 -13.45 -6.98 1.32
C SER A 172 -14.90 -7.33 1.66
N ARG A 173 -15.83 -6.40 1.45
CA ARG A 173 -17.24 -6.58 1.80
C ARG A 173 -18.14 -6.15 0.65
N PRO A 174 -19.23 -6.89 0.37
CA PRO A 174 -20.25 -6.42 -0.57
C PRO A 174 -20.78 -5.05 -0.15
N LEU A 175 -21.01 -4.19 -1.13
CA LEU A 175 -21.66 -2.91 -0.95
C LEU A 175 -23.17 -3.11 -0.74
N PRO A 176 -23.85 -2.20 0.00
CA PRO A 176 -25.31 -2.12 -0.03
C PRO A 176 -25.82 -1.86 -1.46
N ASP A 177 -27.01 -2.37 -1.81
CA ASP A 177 -27.54 -2.34 -3.18
C ASP A 177 -27.62 -0.93 -3.83
N HIS A 178 -27.77 0.11 -3.01
CA HIS A 178 -27.90 1.50 -3.45
C HIS A 178 -26.57 2.26 -3.48
N VAL A 179 -25.47 1.63 -3.03
CA VAL A 179 -24.15 2.26 -2.98
C VAL A 179 -23.32 1.78 -4.16
N LYS A 180 -22.71 2.74 -4.86
CA LYS A 180 -21.75 2.48 -5.92
C LYS A 180 -20.47 3.22 -5.60
N VAL A 181 -19.35 2.55 -5.86
CA VAL A 181 -18.01 3.13 -5.74
C VAL A 181 -17.33 3.08 -7.09
N ASN A 182 -16.46 4.05 -7.35
CA ASN A 182 -15.52 4.02 -8.47
C ASN A 182 -14.07 3.80 -8.01
N HIS A 183 -13.85 3.63 -6.70
CA HIS A 183 -12.58 3.42 -6.03
C HIS A 183 -11.56 4.55 -6.25
N ARG A 184 -12.02 5.75 -6.63
CA ARG A 184 -11.19 6.91 -6.91
C ARG A 184 -11.63 8.16 -6.17
N VAL A 185 -12.94 8.32 -6.02
CA VAL A 185 -13.54 9.45 -5.31
C VAL A 185 -13.06 9.44 -3.86
N GLU A 186 -12.90 10.62 -3.31
CA GLU A 186 -12.50 10.78 -1.92
C GLU A 186 -13.53 10.13 -0.99
N TRP A 187 -13.03 9.41 0.01
CA TRP A 187 -13.89 8.83 1.02
C TRP A 187 -14.52 9.91 1.88
N ILE A 188 -15.84 9.84 2.02
CA ILE A 188 -16.60 10.55 3.05
C ILE A 188 -17.50 9.52 3.76
N PRO A 189 -17.81 9.69 5.05
CA PRO A 189 -18.65 8.75 5.77
C PRO A 189 -19.95 8.43 5.02
N GLY A 190 -20.18 7.15 4.74
CA GLY A 190 -21.38 6.64 4.07
C GLY A 190 -21.23 6.39 2.57
N ASN A 191 -20.24 6.99 1.89
CA ASN A 191 -20.04 6.73 0.46
C ASN A 191 -19.29 5.43 0.16
N ARG A 192 -18.70 4.79 1.18
CA ARG A 192 -17.95 3.52 1.10
C ARG A 192 -16.71 3.52 0.22
N GLU A 193 -16.30 4.67 -0.33
CA GLU A 193 -15.07 4.75 -1.12
C GLU A 193 -13.84 4.42 -0.25
N GLU A 194 -12.90 3.71 -0.81
CA GLU A 194 -11.65 3.31 -0.15
C GLU A 194 -10.42 3.78 -0.93
N GLY A 195 -10.58 4.17 -2.20
CA GLY A 195 -9.51 4.73 -3.02
C GLY A 195 -8.56 3.70 -3.64
N LEU A 196 -9.00 2.45 -3.84
CA LEU A 196 -8.17 1.38 -4.42
C LEU A 196 -7.63 1.74 -5.81
N LEU A 197 -8.47 2.22 -6.72
CA LEU A 197 -8.06 2.58 -8.09
C LEU A 197 -7.30 3.91 -8.13
N LYS A 198 -7.60 4.87 -7.24
CA LYS A 198 -6.75 6.05 -7.04
C LYS A 198 -5.33 5.61 -6.64
N GLY A 199 -5.22 4.67 -5.70
CA GLY A 199 -3.96 4.05 -5.32
C GLY A 199 -3.23 3.37 -6.47
N MET A 200 -3.96 2.62 -7.31
CA MET A 200 -3.37 1.99 -8.51
C MET A 200 -2.85 3.02 -9.52
N ASP A 201 -3.58 4.11 -9.75
CA ASP A 201 -3.16 5.17 -10.67
C ASP A 201 -1.86 5.84 -10.18
N GLU A 202 -1.80 6.21 -8.90
CA GLU A 202 -0.61 6.80 -8.27
C GLU A 202 0.56 5.80 -8.23
N LEU A 203 0.30 4.52 -7.99
CA LEU A 203 1.34 3.48 -7.97
C LEU A 203 1.97 3.29 -9.35
N ILE A 204 1.16 3.24 -10.40
CA ILE A 204 1.65 3.17 -11.79
C ILE A 204 2.52 4.38 -12.08
N GLN A 205 2.07 5.59 -11.72
CA GLN A 205 2.85 6.81 -11.92
C GLN A 205 4.17 6.79 -11.14
N ALA A 206 4.17 6.28 -9.91
CA ALA A 206 5.38 6.14 -9.09
C ALA A 206 6.39 5.18 -9.74
N PHE A 207 5.93 4.04 -10.25
CA PHE A 207 6.78 3.12 -11.01
C PHE A 207 7.25 3.71 -12.34
N GLU A 208 6.47 4.53 -13.03
CA GLU A 208 6.90 5.20 -14.27
C GLU A 208 7.97 6.28 -14.00
N SER A 209 7.83 7.00 -12.89
CA SER A 209 8.73 8.10 -12.50
C SER A 209 10.04 7.61 -11.88
N ALA A 210 10.05 6.40 -11.32
CA ALA A 210 11.25 5.71 -10.85
C ALA A 210 12.32 5.64 -11.96
N ASN A 211 13.59 5.85 -11.62
CA ASN A 211 14.74 5.93 -12.53
C ASN A 211 14.80 7.11 -13.52
N GLN A 212 13.80 8.00 -13.60
CA GLN A 212 13.88 9.16 -14.51
C GLN A 212 14.85 10.23 -13.99
N LYS A 213 14.90 10.48 -12.67
CA LYS A 213 15.70 11.56 -12.07
C LYS A 213 17.22 11.30 -12.05
N GLN A 214 17.69 10.05 -12.12
CA GLN A 214 19.14 9.76 -12.21
C GLN A 214 19.75 10.16 -13.57
N THR A 215 18.93 10.27 -14.62
CA THR A 215 19.41 10.63 -15.96
C THR A 215 19.78 12.11 -16.06
N THR A 216 19.11 12.98 -15.29
CA THR A 216 19.38 14.43 -15.25
C THR A 216 20.66 14.79 -14.50
N SER A 217 21.05 14.03 -13.46
CA SER A 217 22.27 14.32 -12.69
C SER A 217 23.57 13.92 -13.42
N ARG A 218 23.52 12.97 -14.37
CA ARG A 218 24.70 12.57 -15.15
C ARG A 218 25.03 13.49 -16.33
N LYS A 219 24.14 14.39 -16.75
CA LYS A 219 24.39 15.31 -17.87
C LYS A 219 25.15 16.60 -17.48
N PHE A 220 25.40 16.84 -16.19
CA PHE A 220 26.08 18.06 -15.70
C PHE A 220 27.55 17.87 -15.31
N LEU A 221 28.18 16.75 -15.65
CA LEU A 221 29.60 16.48 -15.38
C LEU A 221 30.38 16.14 -16.67
N GLN A 222 30.13 16.90 -17.73
CA GLN A 222 31.04 17.00 -18.88
C GLN A 222 31.18 18.46 -19.27
N ILE A 223 32.06 19.17 -18.56
CA ILE A 223 32.89 20.27 -19.07
C ILE A 223 34.28 20.04 -18.48
#